data_AF-A0A7T0G4L5-F1
#
_entry.id   AF-A0A7T0G4L5-F1
#
_cell.length_a   1.000
_cell.length_b   1.000
_cell.length_c   1.000
_cell.angle_alpha   90.00
_cell.angle_beta   90.00
_cell.angle_gamma   90.00
#
_symmetry.space_group_name_H-M   'P 1'
#
loop_
_entity.id
_entity.type
_entity.pdbx_description
1 polymer ?
#
loop_
_entity_poly.entity_id
_entity_poly.type
_entity_poly.pdbx_seq_one_letter_code
_entity_poly.pdbx_strand_id
1 'polypeptide(L)'
;MTLKVGNKPNLREWVRDRILFLAVAILIVGGIGYVTAGNVLDHDSIWLHPVKEFALLMSLIGVVSLGYELFLRELTFNEYKDALQELMNPDAVRLGIIGIYKNRSELGQATSFEKLFKNVKKEIFIGGSSLLSISTSSRELLKEKILEGVDVKLLLMDPNSRVVDLIVKQGGGKPTFVNEIKTSLLLLQKLQMELDDLDGKPRKGTLQVHTYEQIPSHSFISIDGNSSEGVIIADIGPYLGRSLPRPSMIVVRKKNGMYDYWVEMNQLMWEESKPINLESPTLLESGAKTSVFTSGRETECWDAKTGSWTAASICRMGDHWRTMKGSQWVWARESLTLEEVKTGGQQKFRVKFHFPCEKSEGLLRAELLLRADNECRVRINATQLNGDFAGAQFKEPYFIDLRKHVQCGDNELLFELVNFAKPGAQSPEDGVAGLIYRLHLEYRT
;
A
#
# COMPACT_ATOMS: atom_id res chain seq x y z
N MET A 1 -46.04 7.05 9.94
CA MET A 1 -46.11 5.57 9.99
C MET A 1 -45.49 5.06 8.69
N THR A 2 -44.18 4.84 8.70
CA THR A 2 -43.40 4.43 7.52
C THR A 2 -42.60 3.21 7.92
N LEU A 3 -42.82 2.12 7.19
CA LEU A 3 -42.34 0.78 7.50
C LEU A 3 -40.80 0.72 7.47
N LYS A 4 -40.25 0.10 8.51
CA LYS A 4 -38.84 -0.27 8.67
C LYS A 4 -38.37 -1.10 7.47
N VAL A 5 -37.29 -0.66 6.81
CA VAL A 5 -36.50 -1.52 5.92
C VAL A 5 -35.26 -1.92 6.72
N GLY A 6 -35.28 -3.15 7.24
CA GLY A 6 -34.17 -3.72 8.01
C GLY A 6 -32.92 -3.91 7.14
N ASN A 7 -31.76 -3.87 7.82
CA ASN A 7 -30.45 -4.30 7.35
C ASN A 7 -30.55 -5.37 6.26
N LYS A 8 -30.16 -5.03 5.03
CA LYS A 8 -29.85 -6.06 4.04
C LYS A 8 -28.46 -6.58 4.39
N PRO A 9 -28.30 -7.81 4.93
CA PRO A 9 -27.00 -8.45 4.91
C PRO A 9 -26.51 -8.48 3.46
N ASN A 10 -25.19 -8.48 3.26
CA ASN A 10 -24.59 -8.63 1.96
C ASN A 10 -25.21 -9.86 1.28
N LEU A 11 -26.19 -9.63 0.39
CA LEU A 11 -27.22 -10.61 0.03
C LEU A 11 -26.55 -11.89 -0.50
N ARG A 12 -25.39 -11.71 -1.13
CA ARG A 12 -24.54 -12.76 -1.67
C ARG A 12 -23.92 -13.66 -0.61
N GLU A 13 -23.33 -13.10 0.44
CA GLU A 13 -22.74 -13.89 1.55
C GLU A 13 -23.83 -14.58 2.35
N TRP A 14 -24.93 -13.87 2.61
CA TRP A 14 -26.07 -14.43 3.33
C TRP A 14 -26.76 -15.58 2.57
N VAL A 15 -26.91 -15.46 1.25
CA VAL A 15 -27.44 -16.55 0.41
C VAL A 15 -26.45 -17.71 0.37
N ARG A 16 -25.14 -17.44 0.21
CA ARG A 16 -24.10 -18.48 0.19
C ARG A 16 -24.10 -19.30 1.48
N ASP A 17 -24.07 -18.63 2.63
CA ASP A 17 -23.97 -19.31 3.92
C ASP A 17 -25.22 -20.17 4.20
N ARG A 18 -26.40 -19.75 3.72
CA ARG A 18 -27.64 -20.54 3.80
C ARG A 18 -27.64 -21.76 2.89
N ILE A 19 -27.15 -21.63 1.65
CA ILE A 19 -27.05 -22.75 0.71
C ILE A 19 -26.03 -23.76 1.22
N LEU A 20 -24.89 -23.29 1.73
CA LEU A 20 -23.83 -24.14 2.27
C LEU A 20 -24.29 -24.86 3.54
N PHE A 21 -24.98 -24.15 4.44
CA PHE A 21 -25.63 -24.76 5.61
C PHE A 21 -26.67 -25.82 5.20
N LEU A 22 -27.50 -25.55 4.20
CA LEU A 22 -28.49 -26.50 3.71
C LEU A 22 -27.83 -27.76 3.10
N ALA A 23 -26.76 -27.59 2.32
CA ALA A 23 -26.01 -28.72 1.75
C ALA A 23 -25.38 -29.61 2.83
N VAL A 24 -24.80 -29.00 3.87
CA VAL A 24 -24.26 -29.72 5.04
C VAL A 24 -25.38 -30.42 5.82
N ALA A 25 -26.52 -29.76 6.04
CA ALA A 25 -27.65 -30.36 6.74
C ALA A 25 -28.21 -31.58 5.98
N ILE A 26 -28.38 -31.47 4.67
CA ILE A 26 -28.82 -32.58 3.80
C ILE A 26 -27.83 -33.75 3.86
N LEU A 27 -26.53 -33.45 3.82
CA LEU A 27 -25.47 -34.45 3.92
C LEU A 27 -25.52 -35.20 5.25
N ILE A 28 -25.60 -34.46 6.36
CA ILE A 28 -25.61 -35.01 7.72
C ILE A 28 -26.89 -35.82 7.96
N VAL A 29 -28.06 -35.29 7.56
CA VAL A 29 -29.34 -36.00 7.72
C VAL A 29 -29.35 -37.30 6.89
N GLY A 30 -28.84 -37.27 5.65
CA GLY A 30 -28.70 -38.48 4.84
C GLY A 30 -27.73 -39.50 5.46
N GLY A 31 -26.57 -39.04 5.93
CA GLY A 31 -25.58 -39.91 6.59
C GLY A 31 -26.11 -40.54 7.89
N ILE A 32 -26.73 -39.75 8.76
CA ILE A 32 -27.33 -40.23 10.01
C ILE A 32 -28.48 -41.20 9.71
N GLY A 33 -29.34 -40.88 8.73
CA GLY A 33 -30.44 -41.74 8.33
C GLY A 33 -29.95 -43.10 7.82
N TYR A 34 -28.85 -43.11 7.05
CA TYR A 34 -28.27 -44.35 6.53
C TYR A 34 -27.69 -45.23 7.65
N VAL A 35 -26.96 -44.63 8.60
CA VAL A 35 -26.32 -45.34 9.72
C VAL A 35 -27.35 -45.83 10.74
N THR A 36 -28.35 -45.01 11.07
CA THR A 36 -29.32 -45.34 12.13
C THR A 36 -30.49 -46.20 11.64
N ALA A 37 -30.76 -46.27 10.33
CA ALA A 37 -31.83 -47.10 9.79
C ALA A 37 -31.76 -48.57 10.21
N GLY A 38 -30.55 -49.14 10.33
CA GLY A 38 -30.36 -50.54 10.77
C GLY A 38 -30.57 -50.79 12.27
N ASN A 39 -30.58 -49.72 13.08
CA ASN A 39 -30.82 -49.82 14.52
C ASN A 39 -32.28 -49.54 14.90
N VAL A 40 -33.04 -48.91 14.01
CA VAL A 40 -34.43 -48.47 14.26
C VAL A 40 -35.45 -49.36 13.53
N LEU A 41 -35.08 -49.93 12.39
CA LEU A 41 -35.93 -50.83 11.62
C LEU A 41 -35.40 -52.27 11.71
N ASP A 42 -36.29 -53.24 11.91
CA ASP A 42 -35.94 -54.66 11.91
C ASP A 42 -35.28 -55.06 10.59
N HIS A 43 -34.35 -56.01 10.68
CA HIS A 43 -33.55 -56.46 9.53
C HIS A 43 -34.41 -57.12 8.43
N ASP A 44 -35.58 -57.66 8.79
CA ASP A 44 -36.55 -58.26 7.88
C ASP A 44 -37.63 -57.27 7.39
N SER A 45 -37.51 -55.98 7.75
CA SER A 45 -38.46 -54.96 7.33
C SER A 45 -38.30 -54.63 5.86
N ILE A 46 -39.40 -54.74 5.11
CA ILE A 46 -39.49 -54.34 3.70
C ILE A 46 -39.13 -52.87 3.45
N TRP A 47 -39.12 -52.03 4.50
CA TRP A 47 -38.83 -50.59 4.42
C TRP A 47 -37.36 -50.24 4.67
N LEU A 48 -36.55 -51.18 5.18
CA LEU A 48 -35.15 -50.91 5.52
C LEU A 48 -34.32 -50.51 4.29
N HIS A 49 -34.47 -51.24 3.19
CA HIS A 49 -33.74 -50.98 1.94
C HIS A 49 -34.15 -49.65 1.29
N PRO A 50 -35.45 -49.36 1.07
CA PRO A 50 -35.88 -48.07 0.54
C PRO A 50 -35.40 -46.86 1.35
N VAL A 51 -35.45 -46.96 2.69
CA VAL A 51 -35.01 -45.86 3.58
C VAL A 51 -33.50 -45.65 3.48
N LYS A 52 -32.70 -46.71 3.43
CA LYS A 52 -31.24 -46.61 3.24
C LYS A 52 -30.87 -46.02 1.88
N GLU A 53 -31.52 -46.46 0.80
CA GLU A 53 -31.27 -45.92 -0.54
C GLU A 53 -31.63 -44.43 -0.64
N PHE A 54 -32.77 -44.04 -0.05
CA PHE A 54 -33.17 -42.64 0.01
C PHE A 54 -32.19 -41.78 0.83
N ALA A 55 -31.73 -42.29 1.98
CA ALA A 55 -30.76 -41.61 2.83
C ALA A 55 -29.39 -41.46 2.15
N LEU A 56 -28.96 -42.49 1.40
CA LEU A 56 -27.75 -42.45 0.58
C LEU A 56 -27.86 -41.40 -0.54
N LEU A 57 -29.02 -41.35 -1.22
CA LEU A 57 -29.28 -40.39 -2.29
C LEU A 57 -29.27 -38.95 -1.76
N MET A 58 -29.86 -38.71 -0.58
CA MET A 58 -29.77 -37.43 0.12
C MET A 58 -28.32 -37.06 0.47
N SER A 59 -27.53 -38.01 0.96
CA SER A 59 -26.11 -37.79 1.26
C SER A 59 -25.33 -37.41 0.00
N LEU A 60 -25.55 -38.11 -1.12
CA LEU A 60 -24.92 -37.85 -2.40
C LEU A 60 -25.26 -36.43 -2.93
N ILE A 61 -26.53 -36.03 -2.84
CA ILE A 61 -26.97 -34.66 -3.18
C ILE A 61 -26.24 -33.62 -2.33
N GLY A 62 -26.07 -33.89 -1.02
CA GLY A 62 -25.30 -33.05 -0.11
C GLY A 62 -23.85 -32.87 -0.56
N VAL A 63 -23.16 -33.97 -0.90
CA VAL A 63 -21.75 -33.93 -1.38
C VAL A 63 -21.62 -33.12 -2.68
N VAL A 64 -22.47 -33.40 -3.67
CA VAL A 64 -22.42 -32.70 -4.96
C VAL A 64 -22.71 -31.21 -4.81
N SER A 65 -23.71 -30.85 -3.98
CA SER A 65 -24.07 -29.45 -3.72
C SER A 65 -22.95 -28.70 -2.99
N LEU A 66 -22.28 -29.37 -2.05
CA LEU A 66 -21.15 -28.81 -1.30
C LEU A 66 -19.93 -28.60 -2.21
N GLY A 67 -19.62 -29.57 -3.07
CA GLY A 67 -18.55 -29.44 -4.07
C GLY A 67 -18.81 -28.33 -5.08
N TYR A 68 -20.06 -28.16 -5.52
CA TYR A 68 -20.45 -27.08 -6.42
C TYR A 68 -20.25 -25.70 -5.78
N GLU A 69 -20.73 -25.49 -4.55
CA GLU A 69 -20.60 -24.19 -3.86
C GLU A 69 -19.17 -23.85 -3.45
N LEU A 70 -18.37 -24.83 -3.04
CA LEU A 70 -17.00 -24.61 -2.57
C LEU A 70 -15.98 -24.43 -3.71
N PHE A 71 -16.16 -25.12 -4.83
CA PHE A 71 -15.13 -25.14 -5.89
C PHE A 71 -15.64 -24.56 -7.20
N LEU A 72 -16.72 -25.12 -7.73
CA LEU A 72 -17.18 -24.78 -9.08
C LEU A 72 -17.71 -23.36 -9.13
N ARG A 73 -18.54 -22.93 -8.17
CA ARG A 73 -19.16 -21.61 -8.20
C ARG A 73 -18.13 -20.48 -8.18
N GLU A 74 -17.06 -20.62 -7.40
CA GLU A 74 -16.02 -19.59 -7.32
C GLU A 74 -15.17 -19.53 -8.58
N LEU A 75 -14.76 -20.69 -9.11
CA LEU A 75 -14.07 -20.79 -10.41
C LEU A 75 -14.93 -20.20 -11.54
N THR A 76 -16.17 -20.65 -11.65
CA THR A 76 -17.08 -20.20 -12.72
C THR A 76 -17.41 -18.71 -12.57
N PHE A 77 -17.61 -18.22 -11.34
CA PHE A 77 -17.91 -16.81 -11.12
C PHE A 77 -16.73 -15.90 -11.46
N ASN A 78 -15.50 -16.31 -11.14
CA ASN A 78 -14.31 -15.54 -11.50
C ASN A 78 -14.11 -15.52 -13.01
N GLU A 79 -14.26 -16.67 -13.69
CA GLU A 79 -14.21 -16.73 -15.16
C GLU A 79 -15.32 -15.87 -15.80
N TYR A 80 -16.55 -15.94 -15.31
CA TYR A 80 -17.65 -15.10 -15.79
C TYR A 80 -17.41 -13.63 -15.52
N LYS A 81 -16.86 -13.27 -14.36
CA LYS A 81 -16.55 -11.89 -13.99
C LYS A 81 -15.45 -11.33 -14.88
N ASP A 82 -14.40 -12.11 -15.15
CA ASP A 82 -13.32 -11.71 -16.03
C ASP A 82 -13.83 -11.53 -17.47
N ALA A 83 -14.64 -12.48 -17.97
CA ALA A 83 -15.30 -12.37 -19.26
C ALA A 83 -16.28 -11.17 -19.32
N LEU A 84 -17.02 -10.89 -18.23
CA LEU A 84 -17.91 -9.73 -18.14
C LEU A 84 -17.14 -8.41 -18.06
N GLN A 85 -16.01 -8.34 -17.34
CA GLN A 85 -15.16 -7.16 -17.32
C GLN A 85 -14.53 -6.91 -18.69
N GLU A 86 -14.16 -7.97 -19.41
CA GLU A 86 -13.70 -7.92 -20.79
C GLU A 86 -14.80 -7.43 -21.76
N LEU A 87 -16.04 -7.86 -21.55
CA LEU A 87 -17.22 -7.40 -22.31
C LEU A 87 -17.65 -5.97 -21.95
N MET A 88 -17.49 -5.55 -20.70
CA MET A 88 -17.91 -4.22 -20.22
C MET A 88 -16.92 -3.11 -20.58
N ASN A 89 -15.63 -3.43 -20.75
CA ASN A 89 -14.61 -2.47 -21.18
C ASN A 89 -13.74 -3.06 -22.32
N PRO A 90 -14.34 -3.33 -23.49
CA PRO A 90 -13.64 -3.96 -24.61
C PRO A 90 -12.45 -3.12 -25.09
N ASP A 91 -12.55 -1.79 -24.98
CA ASP A 91 -11.45 -0.89 -25.30
C ASP A 91 -10.29 -0.98 -24.31
N ALA A 92 -10.54 -1.13 -23.01
CA ALA A 92 -9.45 -1.26 -22.03
C ALA A 92 -8.65 -2.54 -22.28
N VAL A 93 -9.35 -3.67 -22.53
CA VAL A 93 -8.70 -4.95 -22.82
C VAL A 93 -7.97 -4.91 -24.16
N ARG A 94 -8.58 -4.33 -25.20
CA ARG A 94 -7.94 -4.10 -26.50
C ARG A 94 -6.65 -3.29 -26.35
N LEU A 95 -6.68 -2.27 -25.50
CA LEU A 95 -5.54 -1.39 -25.22
C LEU A 95 -4.51 -2.03 -24.26
N GLY A 96 -4.76 -3.22 -23.73
CA GLY A 96 -3.86 -3.91 -22.79
C GLY A 96 -3.91 -3.37 -21.36
N ILE A 97 -4.94 -2.62 -21.00
CA ILE A 97 -5.16 -2.12 -19.64
C ILE A 97 -5.87 -3.20 -18.83
N ILE A 98 -5.20 -3.75 -17.82
CA ILE A 98 -5.74 -4.81 -16.96
C ILE A 98 -6.27 -4.28 -15.62
N GLY A 99 -5.99 -3.02 -15.29
CA GLY A 99 -6.50 -2.38 -14.09
C GLY A 99 -6.40 -0.86 -14.17
N ILE A 100 -7.42 -0.17 -13.66
CA ILE A 100 -7.46 1.28 -13.47
C ILE A 100 -7.82 1.52 -12.01
N TYR A 101 -6.98 2.30 -11.32
CA TYR A 101 -7.09 2.59 -9.90
C TYR A 101 -7.20 4.11 -9.72
N LYS A 102 -8.04 4.56 -8.80
CA LYS A 102 -8.29 5.98 -8.57
C LYS A 102 -7.09 6.68 -7.94
N ASN A 103 -6.32 5.95 -7.13
CA ASN A 103 -5.15 6.45 -6.43
C ASN A 103 -4.17 5.31 -6.06
N ARG A 104 -3.00 5.70 -5.56
CA ARG A 104 -1.94 4.78 -5.13
C ARG A 104 -2.31 3.88 -3.95
N SER A 105 -3.24 4.28 -3.08
CA SER A 105 -3.68 3.43 -1.98
C SER A 105 -4.47 2.23 -2.52
N GLU A 106 -5.38 2.48 -3.46
CA GLU A 106 -6.14 1.43 -4.16
C GLU A 106 -5.23 0.52 -4.98
N LEU A 107 -4.26 1.09 -5.71
CA LEU A 107 -3.23 0.32 -6.41
C LEU A 107 -2.43 -0.56 -5.42
N GLY A 108 -2.00 0.01 -4.28
CA GLY A 108 -1.20 -0.68 -3.27
C GLY A 108 -1.94 -1.83 -2.58
N GLN A 109 -3.27 -1.78 -2.51
CA GLN A 109 -4.11 -2.90 -2.06
C GLN A 109 -4.16 -4.02 -3.10
N ALA A 110 -4.25 -3.67 -4.39
CA ALA A 110 -4.30 -4.66 -5.47
C ALA A 110 -2.95 -5.33 -5.73
N THR A 111 -1.87 -4.55 -5.67
CA THR A 111 -0.51 -4.98 -6.00
C THR A 111 0.54 -4.24 -5.17
N SER A 112 1.36 -4.98 -4.41
CA SER A 112 2.51 -4.44 -3.67
C SER A 112 3.79 -4.43 -4.52
N PHE A 113 4.77 -3.59 -4.14
CA PHE A 113 6.12 -3.60 -4.73
C PHE A 113 6.80 -4.96 -4.61
N GLU A 114 6.66 -5.64 -3.47
CA GLU A 114 7.15 -7.00 -3.28
C GLU A 114 6.58 -7.96 -4.33
N LYS A 115 5.27 -7.90 -4.57
CA LYS A 115 4.58 -8.75 -5.56
C LYS A 115 5.04 -8.43 -6.98
N LEU A 116 5.26 -7.16 -7.28
CA LEU A 116 5.78 -6.70 -8.58
C LEU A 116 7.21 -7.17 -8.82
N PHE A 117 8.09 -6.99 -7.83
CA PHE A 117 9.52 -7.25 -8.01
C PHE A 117 9.88 -8.73 -7.85
N LYS A 118 8.98 -9.55 -7.30
CA LYS A 118 9.22 -10.98 -7.06
C LYS A 118 9.67 -11.73 -8.31
N ASN A 119 9.07 -11.45 -9.47
CA ASN A 119 9.28 -12.20 -10.71
C ASN A 119 10.08 -11.43 -11.76
N VAL A 120 10.76 -10.35 -11.39
CA VAL A 120 11.57 -9.57 -12.34
C VAL A 120 12.74 -10.42 -12.82
N LYS A 121 12.97 -10.45 -14.13
CA LYS A 121 14.04 -11.26 -14.74
C LYS A 121 15.25 -10.44 -15.17
N LYS A 122 15.04 -9.21 -15.66
CA LYS A 122 16.10 -8.42 -16.31
C LYS A 122 16.17 -6.99 -15.82
N GLU A 123 15.05 -6.27 -15.82
CA GLU A 123 15.09 -4.81 -15.64
C GLU A 123 13.92 -4.30 -14.78
N ILE A 124 14.24 -3.38 -13.87
CA ILE A 124 13.30 -2.50 -13.19
C ILE A 124 13.61 -1.07 -13.62
N PHE A 125 12.66 -0.41 -14.26
CA PHE A 125 12.80 0.99 -14.67
C PHE A 125 11.70 1.84 -14.04
N ILE A 126 12.08 2.76 -13.15
CA ILE A 126 11.14 3.57 -12.37
C ILE A 126 11.37 5.05 -12.64
N GLY A 127 10.32 5.74 -13.09
CA GLY A 127 10.31 7.18 -13.30
C GLY A 127 9.32 7.90 -12.40
N GLY A 128 9.72 9.01 -11.79
CA GLY A 128 8.83 9.79 -10.96
C GLY A 128 9.37 11.16 -10.61
N SER A 129 8.61 11.94 -9.82
CA SER A 129 9.01 13.32 -9.55
C SER A 129 10.13 13.44 -8.52
N SER A 130 10.09 12.67 -7.43
CA SER A 130 11.24 12.59 -6.49
C SER A 130 11.70 11.17 -6.19
N LEU A 131 10.90 10.14 -6.48
CA LEU A 131 11.17 8.75 -6.10
C LEU A 131 11.37 8.49 -4.59
N LEU A 132 10.91 9.39 -3.70
CA LEU A 132 11.12 9.25 -2.26
C LEU A 132 10.67 7.89 -1.71
N SER A 133 9.44 7.47 -2.02
CA SER A 133 8.89 6.18 -1.55
C SER A 133 9.73 4.98 -2.01
N ILE A 134 10.34 5.06 -3.19
CA ILE A 134 11.19 4.01 -3.74
C ILE A 134 12.52 3.98 -2.99
N SER A 135 13.12 5.16 -2.80
CA SER A 135 14.39 5.32 -2.09
C SER A 135 14.32 5.05 -0.58
N THR A 136 13.12 5.11 0.02
CA THR A 136 12.89 4.80 1.44
C THR A 136 12.38 3.38 1.63
N SER A 137 11.16 3.11 1.14
CA SER A 137 10.39 1.91 1.51
C SER A 137 10.71 0.68 0.66
N SER A 138 11.32 0.87 -0.51
CA SER A 138 11.69 -0.23 -1.42
C SER A 138 13.20 -0.36 -1.60
N ARG A 139 13.99 0.35 -0.79
CA ARG A 139 15.46 0.40 -0.90
C ARG A 139 16.11 -0.97 -0.76
N GLU A 140 15.74 -1.72 0.28
CA GLU A 140 16.31 -3.05 0.53
C GLU A 140 15.88 -4.05 -0.55
N LEU A 141 14.65 -3.93 -1.05
CA LEU A 141 14.16 -4.77 -2.14
C LEU A 141 14.89 -4.47 -3.46
N LEU A 142 15.20 -3.20 -3.75
CA LEU A 142 16.04 -2.83 -4.90
C LEU A 142 17.46 -3.40 -4.75
N LYS A 143 18.05 -3.29 -3.55
CA LYS A 143 19.36 -3.86 -3.25
C LYS A 143 19.38 -5.36 -3.52
N GLU A 144 18.41 -6.10 -3.01
CA GLU A 144 18.27 -7.54 -3.23
C GLU A 144 18.22 -7.87 -4.73
N LYS A 145 17.38 -7.19 -5.50
CA LYS A 145 17.23 -7.43 -6.96
C LYS A 145 18.50 -7.12 -7.74
N ILE A 146 19.22 -6.06 -7.38
CA ILE A 146 20.51 -5.72 -8.01
C ILE A 146 21.54 -6.84 -7.74
N LEU A 147 21.55 -7.40 -6.53
CA LEU A 147 22.43 -8.52 -6.18
C LEU A 147 22.05 -9.83 -6.87
N GLU A 148 20.77 -10.04 -7.18
CA GLU A 148 20.30 -11.16 -8.00
C GLU A 148 20.70 -11.04 -9.48
N GLY A 149 21.07 -9.84 -9.95
CA GLY A 149 21.49 -9.58 -11.33
C GLY A 149 20.52 -8.76 -12.16
N VAL A 150 19.56 -8.08 -11.53
CA VAL A 150 18.59 -7.22 -12.20
C VAL A 150 19.16 -5.82 -12.39
N ASP A 151 19.00 -5.25 -13.58
CA ASP A 151 19.35 -3.87 -13.88
C ASP A 151 18.26 -2.92 -13.38
N VAL A 152 18.65 -1.92 -12.59
CA VAL A 152 17.74 -0.92 -12.02
C VAL A 152 18.05 0.45 -12.59
N LYS A 153 17.07 1.01 -13.31
CA LYS A 153 17.08 2.38 -13.83
C LYS A 153 16.12 3.24 -13.03
N LEU A 154 16.60 4.37 -12.51
CA LEU A 154 15.80 5.31 -11.75
C LEU A 154 15.87 6.71 -12.37
N LEU A 155 14.71 7.31 -12.57
CA LEU A 155 14.57 8.62 -13.18
C LEU A 155 13.77 9.57 -12.28
N LEU A 156 14.40 10.65 -11.83
CA LEU A 156 13.79 11.67 -10.94
C LEU A 156 14.05 13.11 -11.41
N MET A 157 13.32 14.10 -10.89
CA MET A 157 13.55 15.49 -11.32
C MET A 157 14.88 16.02 -10.81
N ASP A 158 15.53 16.88 -11.58
CA ASP A 158 16.70 17.63 -11.09
C ASP A 158 16.26 18.67 -10.05
N PRO A 159 16.80 18.63 -8.81
CA PRO A 159 16.42 19.56 -7.75
C PRO A 159 16.74 21.03 -8.06
N ASN A 160 17.66 21.30 -9.00
CA ASN A 160 18.06 22.63 -9.44
C ASN A 160 17.36 23.08 -10.73
N SER A 161 16.43 22.27 -11.26
CA SER A 161 15.70 22.64 -12.48
C SER A 161 14.70 23.77 -12.24
N ARG A 162 14.52 24.61 -13.27
CA ARG A 162 13.50 25.66 -13.28
C ARG A 162 12.08 25.10 -13.06
N VAL A 163 11.83 23.85 -13.47
CA VAL A 163 10.52 23.21 -13.26
C VAL A 163 10.28 22.90 -11.78
N VAL A 164 11.28 22.41 -11.06
CA VAL A 164 11.16 22.21 -9.61
C VAL A 164 10.89 23.53 -8.90
N ASP A 165 11.57 24.61 -9.28
CA ASP A 165 11.31 25.95 -8.75
C ASP A 165 9.86 26.42 -8.98
N LEU A 166 9.32 26.16 -10.18
CA LEU A 166 7.93 26.50 -10.52
C LEU A 166 6.94 25.70 -9.64
N ILE A 167 7.17 24.41 -9.45
CA ILE A 167 6.34 23.55 -8.61
C ILE A 167 6.39 24.03 -7.15
N VAL A 168 7.57 24.36 -6.63
CA VAL A 168 7.75 24.91 -5.28
C VAL A 168 7.00 26.22 -5.10
N LYS A 169 7.14 27.16 -6.04
CA LYS A 169 6.41 28.44 -6.01
C LYS A 169 4.89 28.25 -5.99
N GLN A 170 4.37 27.31 -6.79
CA GLN A 170 2.95 26.99 -6.79
C GLN A 170 2.48 26.31 -5.47
N GLY A 171 3.36 25.54 -4.84
CA GLY A 171 3.15 24.91 -3.53
C GLY A 171 3.27 25.86 -2.34
N GLY A 172 3.30 27.18 -2.55
CA GLY A 172 3.44 28.17 -1.48
C GLY A 172 4.87 28.44 -1.04
N GLY A 173 5.86 28.08 -1.88
CA GLY A 173 7.27 28.41 -1.66
C GLY A 173 8.02 27.52 -0.65
N LYS A 174 7.38 26.48 -0.12
CA LYS A 174 8.03 25.57 0.84
C LYS A 174 9.08 24.70 0.13
N PRO A 175 10.30 24.56 0.66
CA PRO A 175 11.36 23.78 0.02
C PRO A 175 11.13 22.26 0.11
N THR A 176 10.01 21.81 0.67
CA THR A 176 9.68 20.40 0.91
C THR A 176 9.90 19.53 -0.33
N PHE A 177 9.45 19.96 -1.52
CA PHE A 177 9.58 19.15 -2.73
C PHE A 177 11.03 19.03 -3.22
N VAL A 178 11.80 20.12 -3.23
CA VAL A 178 13.24 20.11 -3.51
C VAL A 178 13.95 19.17 -2.54
N ASN A 179 13.60 19.27 -1.25
CA ASN A 179 14.20 18.45 -0.22
C ASN A 179 13.88 16.97 -0.41
N GLU A 180 12.65 16.61 -0.81
CA GLU A 180 12.32 15.22 -1.14
C GLU A 180 13.20 14.67 -2.26
N ILE A 181 13.48 15.46 -3.30
CA ILE A 181 14.36 15.06 -4.41
C ILE A 181 15.79 14.87 -3.89
N LYS A 182 16.33 15.86 -3.16
CA LYS A 182 17.68 15.79 -2.57
C LYS A 182 17.84 14.59 -1.64
N THR A 183 16.87 14.35 -0.77
CA THR A 183 16.85 13.18 0.12
C THR A 183 16.87 11.87 -0.67
N SER A 184 16.09 11.78 -1.75
CA SER A 184 16.05 10.57 -2.56
C SER A 184 17.41 10.31 -3.23
N LEU A 185 18.07 11.36 -3.74
CA LEU A 185 19.44 11.26 -4.27
C LEU A 185 20.45 10.78 -3.20
N LEU A 186 20.39 11.32 -1.98
CA LEU A 186 21.27 10.88 -0.87
C LEU A 186 21.05 9.42 -0.50
N LEU A 187 19.79 8.97 -0.43
CA LEU A 187 19.46 7.58 -0.10
C LEU A 187 19.92 6.61 -1.19
N LEU A 188 19.83 7.02 -2.45
CA LEU A 188 20.33 6.26 -3.60
C LEU A 188 21.85 6.23 -3.65
N GLN A 189 22.52 7.34 -3.33
CA GLN A 189 23.98 7.39 -3.16
C GLN A 189 24.44 6.43 -2.06
N LYS A 190 23.77 6.45 -0.90
CA LYS A 190 24.06 5.50 0.18
C LYS A 190 23.84 4.05 -0.27
N LEU A 191 22.80 3.78 -1.07
CA LEU A 191 22.58 2.44 -1.63
C LEU A 191 23.73 2.03 -2.56
N GLN A 192 24.23 2.93 -3.42
CA GLN A 192 25.39 2.66 -4.26
C GLN A 192 26.63 2.33 -3.42
N MET A 193 26.94 3.12 -2.39
CA MET A 193 28.05 2.84 -1.47
C MET A 193 27.92 1.46 -0.80
N GLU A 194 26.72 1.11 -0.32
CA GLU A 194 26.47 -0.21 0.27
C GLU A 194 26.57 -1.37 -0.73
N LEU A 195 26.37 -1.12 -2.03
CA LEU A 195 26.58 -2.12 -3.08
C LEU A 195 28.06 -2.29 -3.41
N ASP A 196 28.85 -1.23 -3.28
CA ASP A 196 30.28 -1.22 -3.56
C ASP A 196 31.10 -1.82 -2.39
N ASP A 197 30.64 -1.65 -1.15
CA ASP A 197 31.26 -2.19 0.09
C ASP A 197 31.01 -3.71 0.31
N LEU A 198 30.40 -4.42 -0.64
CA LEU A 198 30.13 -5.85 -0.50
C LEU A 198 31.37 -6.70 -0.78
N ASP A 199 32.15 -6.95 0.27
CA ASP A 199 33.28 -7.87 0.25
C ASP A 199 32.89 -9.24 -0.33
N GLY A 200 33.41 -9.54 -1.53
CA GLY A 200 33.43 -10.88 -2.12
C GLY A 200 32.17 -11.35 -2.85
N LYS A 201 31.11 -10.53 -3.00
CA LYS A 201 29.97 -10.86 -3.87
C LYS A 201 30.08 -10.15 -5.22
N PRO A 202 30.23 -10.87 -6.34
CA PRO A 202 30.24 -10.23 -7.66
C PRO A 202 28.89 -9.55 -7.91
N ARG A 203 28.91 -8.22 -8.08
CA ARG A 203 27.76 -7.44 -8.54
C ARG A 203 27.33 -7.94 -9.91
N LYS A 204 26.11 -8.47 -10.02
CA LYS A 204 25.57 -8.99 -11.28
C LYS A 204 24.69 -7.98 -12.03
N GLY A 205 24.01 -7.09 -11.31
CA GLY A 205 23.13 -6.06 -11.88
C GLY A 205 23.65 -4.64 -11.67
N THR A 206 23.10 -3.69 -12.42
CA THR A 206 23.50 -2.28 -12.37
C THR A 206 22.47 -1.39 -11.67
N LEU A 207 22.94 -0.27 -11.10
CA LEU A 207 22.09 0.81 -10.58
C LEU A 207 22.44 2.07 -11.37
N GLN A 208 21.49 2.58 -12.14
CA GLN A 208 21.64 3.79 -12.94
C GLN A 208 20.62 4.82 -12.48
N VAL A 209 21.08 6.03 -12.16
CA VAL A 209 20.23 7.13 -11.72
C VAL A 209 20.41 8.31 -12.65
N HIS A 210 19.31 8.80 -13.19
CA HIS A 210 19.28 9.95 -14.08
C HIS A 210 18.33 11.03 -13.55
N THR A 211 18.62 12.28 -13.87
CA THR A 211 17.71 13.40 -13.63
C THR A 211 17.17 14.04 -14.90
N TYR A 212 15.93 14.50 -14.85
CA TYR A 212 15.29 15.24 -15.93
C TYR A 212 14.79 16.61 -15.45
N GLU A 213 14.66 17.55 -16.39
CA GLU A 213 14.33 18.95 -16.10
C GLU A 213 12.95 19.35 -16.64
N GLN A 214 12.24 18.45 -17.33
CA GLN A 214 10.95 18.69 -17.95
C GLN A 214 9.77 18.37 -16.99
N ILE A 215 8.58 18.91 -17.28
CA ILE A 215 7.36 18.54 -16.54
C ILE A 215 6.98 17.12 -16.96
N PRO A 216 6.95 16.14 -16.04
CA PRO A 216 6.59 14.78 -16.39
C PRO A 216 5.09 14.70 -16.69
N SER A 217 4.72 14.02 -17.79
CA SER A 217 3.31 13.71 -18.09
C SER A 217 2.75 12.63 -17.16
N HIS A 218 3.63 11.76 -16.65
CA HIS A 218 3.28 10.62 -15.80
C HIS A 218 4.48 10.20 -14.94
N SER A 219 4.21 9.37 -13.94
CA SER A 219 5.24 8.55 -13.28
C SER A 219 4.99 7.09 -13.62
N PHE A 220 6.02 6.25 -13.56
CA PHE A 220 5.89 4.87 -14.01
C PHE A 220 6.78 3.89 -13.24
N ILE A 221 6.39 2.62 -13.29
CA ILE A 221 7.20 1.46 -12.95
C ILE A 221 7.08 0.51 -14.13
N SER A 222 8.17 0.33 -14.87
CA SER A 222 8.29 -0.61 -15.97
C SER A 222 9.12 -1.80 -15.51
N ILE A 223 8.55 -3.00 -15.64
CA ILE A 223 9.19 -4.25 -15.29
C ILE A 223 9.38 -5.05 -16.57
N ASP A 224 10.62 -5.42 -16.84
CA ASP A 224 11.01 -6.18 -18.02
C ASP A 224 10.37 -5.59 -19.30
N GLY A 225 10.47 -4.26 -19.49
CA GLY A 225 9.72 -3.51 -20.52
C GLY A 225 9.90 -4.03 -21.95
N ASN A 226 11.06 -4.60 -22.24
CA ASN A 226 11.41 -5.19 -23.53
C ASN A 226 11.01 -6.68 -23.66
N SER A 227 10.39 -7.26 -22.63
CA SER A 227 9.93 -8.65 -22.61
C SER A 227 8.47 -8.77 -23.09
N SER A 228 8.10 -9.98 -23.52
CA SER A 228 6.70 -10.33 -23.82
C SER A 228 5.84 -10.37 -22.56
N GLU A 229 6.44 -10.62 -21.39
CA GLU A 229 5.77 -10.67 -20.08
C GLU A 229 5.90 -9.35 -19.30
N GLY A 230 6.39 -8.28 -19.96
CA GLY A 230 6.62 -7.01 -19.30
C GLY A 230 5.32 -6.35 -18.82
N VAL A 231 5.42 -5.63 -17.71
CA VAL A 231 4.30 -4.93 -17.08
C VAL A 231 4.69 -3.48 -16.82
N ILE A 232 3.80 -2.55 -17.16
CA ILE A 232 3.99 -1.13 -16.88
C ILE A 232 2.87 -0.65 -15.98
N ILE A 233 3.25 -0.03 -14.88
CA ILE A 233 2.34 0.78 -14.07
C ILE A 233 2.57 2.22 -14.47
N ALA A 234 1.54 2.89 -14.96
CA ALA A 234 1.57 4.31 -15.29
C ALA A 234 0.64 5.09 -14.37
N ASP A 235 1.20 6.04 -13.63
CA ASP A 235 0.52 6.99 -12.77
C ASP A 235 0.39 8.33 -13.51
N ILE A 236 -0.83 8.71 -13.87
CA ILE A 236 -1.06 9.98 -14.56
C ILE A 236 -0.97 11.12 -13.54
N GLY A 237 0.07 11.94 -13.71
CA GLY A 237 0.33 13.07 -12.82
C GLY A 237 -0.55 14.27 -13.17
N PRO A 238 -1.09 15.00 -12.18
CA PRO A 238 -1.70 16.29 -12.46
C PRO A 238 -0.62 17.29 -12.89
N TYR A 239 -0.96 18.09 -13.90
CA TYR A 239 -0.11 19.16 -14.41
C TYR A 239 0.45 20.04 -13.26
N LEU A 240 1.77 20.26 -13.27
CA LEU A 240 2.53 21.03 -12.27
C LEU A 240 2.49 20.49 -10.83
N GLY A 241 2.36 19.17 -10.64
CA GLY A 241 2.64 18.55 -9.34
C GLY A 241 1.59 18.83 -8.25
N ARG A 242 0.36 19.21 -8.63
CA ARG A 242 -0.75 19.36 -7.67
C ARG A 242 -0.95 18.07 -6.87
N SER A 243 -1.33 18.20 -5.59
CA SER A 243 -1.62 17.08 -4.68
C SER A 243 -3.07 16.58 -4.84
N LEU A 244 -3.47 16.33 -6.09
CA LEU A 244 -4.75 15.69 -6.44
C LEU A 244 -4.56 14.16 -6.54
N PRO A 245 -5.62 13.36 -6.36
CA PRO A 245 -5.60 11.94 -6.63
C PRO A 245 -5.05 11.67 -8.04
N ARG A 246 -4.11 10.72 -8.14
CA ARG A 246 -3.44 10.35 -9.38
C ARG A 246 -3.97 8.99 -9.80
N PRO A 247 -4.75 8.90 -10.88
CA PRO A 247 -5.19 7.62 -11.36
C PRO A 247 -3.98 6.83 -11.87
N SER A 248 -3.99 5.54 -11.58
CA SER A 248 -2.94 4.60 -11.94
C SER A 248 -3.52 3.54 -12.86
N MET A 249 -2.77 3.11 -13.87
CA MET A 249 -3.14 2.00 -14.72
C MET A 249 -2.04 0.96 -14.77
N ILE A 250 -2.45 -0.31 -14.83
CA ILE A 250 -1.54 -1.42 -15.11
C ILE A 250 -1.77 -1.84 -16.55
N VAL A 251 -0.69 -1.81 -17.33
CA VAL A 251 -0.69 -2.06 -18.76
C VAL A 251 0.22 -3.24 -19.07
N VAL A 252 -0.27 -4.17 -19.88
CA VAL A 252 0.45 -5.34 -20.37
C VAL A 252 0.55 -5.30 -21.90
N ARG A 253 1.52 -6.02 -22.45
CA ARG A 253 1.75 -6.04 -23.89
C ARG A 253 0.55 -6.67 -24.62
N LYS A 254 -0.08 -5.88 -25.49
CA LYS A 254 -1.12 -6.31 -26.44
C LYS A 254 -0.85 -5.67 -27.79
N LYS A 255 -1.19 -6.38 -28.87
CA LYS A 255 -1.04 -5.87 -30.24
C LYS A 255 -1.92 -4.62 -30.41
N ASN A 256 -1.32 -3.53 -30.91
CA ASN A 256 -1.97 -2.22 -31.06
C ASN A 256 -2.53 -1.65 -29.73
N GLY A 257 -1.92 -2.04 -28.60
CA GLY A 257 -2.28 -1.54 -27.28
C GLY A 257 -1.49 -0.30 -26.86
N MET A 258 -1.74 0.17 -25.63
CA MET A 258 -1.05 1.32 -25.02
C MET A 258 0.34 0.98 -24.48
N TYR A 259 0.72 -0.29 -24.45
CA TYR A 259 1.99 -0.73 -23.88
C TYR A 259 3.19 -0.09 -24.59
N ASP A 260 3.22 -0.17 -25.93
CA ASP A 260 4.34 0.35 -26.72
C ASP A 260 4.42 1.88 -26.60
N TYR A 261 3.29 2.58 -26.51
CA TYR A 261 3.24 4.01 -26.22
C TYR A 261 3.94 4.35 -24.89
N TRP A 262 3.68 3.60 -23.82
CA TRP A 262 4.33 3.85 -22.53
C TRP A 262 5.81 3.49 -22.53
N VAL A 263 6.21 2.41 -23.22
CA VAL A 263 7.63 2.07 -23.41
C VAL A 263 8.35 3.22 -24.11
N GLU A 264 7.80 3.71 -25.23
CA GLU A 264 8.36 4.82 -25.99
C GLU A 264 8.46 6.08 -25.13
N MET A 265 7.41 6.43 -24.39
CA MET A 265 7.43 7.61 -23.52
C MET A 265 8.48 7.51 -22.41
N ASN A 266 8.60 6.35 -21.77
CA ASN A 266 9.59 6.11 -20.73
C ASN A 266 11.02 6.21 -21.29
N GLN A 267 11.23 5.67 -22.49
CA GLN A 267 12.51 5.69 -23.17
C GLN A 267 12.90 7.11 -23.61
N LEU A 268 11.97 7.88 -24.17
CA LEU A 268 12.19 9.30 -24.50
C LEU A 268 12.59 10.11 -23.27
N MET A 269 11.91 9.89 -22.13
CA MET A 269 12.27 10.54 -20.87
C MET A 269 13.67 10.14 -20.37
N TRP A 270 14.11 8.90 -20.63
CA TRP A 270 15.45 8.44 -20.30
C TRP A 270 16.52 9.07 -21.20
N GLU A 271 16.28 9.11 -22.51
CA GLU A 271 17.23 9.65 -23.50
C GLU A 271 17.49 11.15 -23.31
N GLU A 272 16.46 11.92 -22.93
CA GLU A 272 16.55 13.35 -22.65
C GLU A 272 17.07 13.67 -21.23
N SER A 273 17.31 12.64 -20.41
CA SER A 273 17.76 12.81 -19.02
C SER A 273 19.28 12.82 -18.90
N LYS A 274 19.78 13.34 -17.78
CA LYS A 274 21.20 13.44 -17.48
C LYS A 274 21.61 12.39 -16.45
N PRO A 275 22.67 11.60 -16.70
CA PRO A 275 23.17 10.65 -15.71
C PRO A 275 23.71 11.38 -14.48
N ILE A 276 23.49 10.79 -13.31
CA ILE A 276 24.03 11.25 -12.03
C ILE A 276 25.16 10.33 -11.60
N ASN A 277 26.32 10.92 -11.32
CA ASN A 277 27.45 10.20 -10.73
C ASN A 277 27.29 10.07 -9.21
N LEU A 278 26.57 9.04 -8.75
CA LEU A 278 26.34 8.78 -7.32
C LEU A 278 27.62 8.61 -6.48
N GLU A 279 28.76 8.29 -7.10
CA GLU A 279 30.03 8.13 -6.39
C GLU A 279 30.69 9.48 -6.08
N SER A 280 30.21 10.57 -6.68
CA SER A 280 30.77 11.91 -6.44
C SER A 280 30.46 12.38 -5.01
N PRO A 281 31.46 12.65 -4.15
CA PRO A 281 31.24 13.16 -2.79
C PRO A 281 30.62 14.56 -2.76
N THR A 282 30.56 15.24 -3.91
CA THR A 282 30.00 16.59 -4.09
C THR A 282 28.57 16.59 -4.64
N LEU A 283 27.90 15.44 -4.80
CA LEU A 283 26.57 15.37 -5.43
C LEU A 283 25.54 16.31 -4.78
N LEU A 284 25.67 16.49 -3.46
CA LEU A 284 25.00 17.48 -2.65
C LEU A 284 26.06 17.98 -1.66
N GLU A 285 26.38 19.27 -1.66
CA GLU A 285 27.50 19.90 -0.92
C GLU A 285 27.46 19.77 0.63
N SER A 286 26.77 18.81 1.22
CA SER A 286 26.79 18.60 2.65
C SER A 286 27.29 17.20 2.97
N GLY A 287 28.28 17.10 3.86
CA GLY A 287 28.51 15.90 4.67
C GLY A 287 27.33 15.60 5.61
N ALA A 288 26.10 15.96 5.20
CA ALA A 288 24.87 15.70 5.92
C ALA A 288 24.25 14.40 5.40
N LYS A 289 24.00 13.49 6.32
CA LYS A 289 23.21 12.30 6.14
C LYS A 289 21.74 12.66 6.33
N THR A 290 20.87 11.98 5.60
CA THR A 290 19.43 12.15 5.69
C THR A 290 18.76 10.83 6.05
N SER A 291 17.73 10.89 6.89
CA SER A 291 16.90 9.75 7.24
C SER A 291 15.43 10.18 7.22
N VAL A 292 14.57 9.37 6.61
CA VAL A 292 13.13 9.65 6.50
C VAL A 292 12.37 8.44 7.02
N PHE A 293 11.42 8.70 7.92
CA PHE A 293 10.53 7.71 8.49
C PHE A 293 9.10 8.06 8.11
N THR A 294 8.37 7.11 7.55
CA THR A 294 7.03 7.31 7.00
C THR A 294 6.04 6.36 7.65
N SER A 295 4.80 6.79 7.85
CA SER A 295 3.75 5.87 8.30
C SER A 295 3.51 4.77 7.27
N GLY A 296 3.48 3.52 7.75
CA GLY A 296 3.24 2.31 6.96
C GLY A 296 3.32 1.08 7.85
N ARG A 297 3.72 -0.05 7.28
CA ARG A 297 3.88 -1.32 8.03
C ARG A 297 4.94 -1.27 9.14
N GLU A 298 5.87 -0.32 9.05
CA GLU A 298 6.92 -0.12 10.05
C GLU A 298 6.46 0.69 11.27
N THR A 299 5.28 1.32 11.20
CA THR A 299 4.67 1.93 12.38
C THR A 299 4.14 0.84 13.28
N GLU A 300 4.49 0.88 14.56
CA GLU A 300 3.94 -0.05 15.56
C GLU A 300 2.67 0.55 16.19
N CYS A 301 1.68 -0.27 16.48
CA CYS A 301 0.49 0.06 17.25
C CYS A 301 0.41 -0.78 18.54
N TRP A 302 -0.07 -0.18 19.62
CA TRP A 302 -0.24 -0.85 20.90
C TRP A 302 -1.49 -1.72 20.92
N ASP A 303 -1.34 -3.02 21.14
CA ASP A 303 -2.47 -3.91 21.37
C ASP A 303 -2.73 -4.07 22.86
N ALA A 304 -3.83 -3.49 23.34
CA ALA A 304 -4.24 -3.55 24.73
C ALA A 304 -4.59 -4.98 25.20
N LYS A 305 -4.95 -5.90 24.30
CA LYS A 305 -5.29 -7.28 24.67
C LYS A 305 -4.06 -8.11 24.97
N THR A 306 -3.00 -7.93 24.19
CA THR A 306 -1.73 -8.66 24.34
C THR A 306 -0.72 -7.89 25.19
N GLY A 307 -0.93 -6.60 25.44
CA GLY A 307 0.01 -5.76 26.17
C GLY A 307 1.33 -5.58 25.41
N SER A 308 1.28 -5.60 24.07
CA SER A 308 2.46 -5.62 23.21
C SER A 308 2.32 -4.65 22.04
N TRP A 309 3.46 -4.31 21.44
CA TRP A 309 3.52 -3.52 20.21
C TRP A 309 3.49 -4.45 19.01
N THR A 310 2.60 -4.18 18.07
CA THR A 310 2.40 -4.95 16.84
C THR A 310 2.46 -4.04 15.63
N ALA A 311 2.71 -4.57 14.43
CA ALA A 311 2.72 -3.75 13.23
C ALA A 311 1.33 -3.16 12.95
N ALA A 312 1.27 -1.86 12.65
CA ALA A 312 0.02 -1.20 12.28
C ALA A 312 -0.47 -1.70 10.92
N SER A 313 -1.79 -1.67 10.73
CA SER A 313 -2.45 -2.00 9.47
C SER A 313 -2.62 -0.74 8.60
N ILE A 314 -2.49 -0.90 7.29
CA ILE A 314 -2.90 0.15 6.34
C ILE A 314 -4.42 0.22 6.40
N CYS A 315 -4.96 1.37 6.80
CA CYS A 315 -6.39 1.52 7.01
C CYS A 315 -7.11 2.08 5.79
N ARG A 316 -8.43 1.86 5.76
CA ARG A 316 -9.31 2.44 4.77
C ARG A 316 -9.32 3.96 4.89
N MET A 317 -9.00 4.62 3.78
CA MET A 317 -9.12 6.08 3.68
C MET A 317 -10.58 6.53 3.67
N GLY A 318 -10.88 7.61 4.39
CA GLY A 318 -12.10 8.38 4.19
C GLY A 318 -12.10 9.13 2.87
N ASP A 319 -13.29 9.40 2.32
CA ASP A 319 -13.47 9.99 0.98
C ASP A 319 -12.81 11.36 0.79
N HIS A 320 -12.60 12.10 1.88
CA HIS A 320 -12.02 13.45 1.87
C HIS A 320 -10.59 13.51 2.40
N TRP A 321 -9.99 12.36 2.73
CA TRP A 321 -8.64 12.33 3.28
C TRP A 321 -7.60 12.66 2.20
N ARG A 322 -6.58 13.41 2.60
CA ARG A 322 -5.43 13.73 1.76
C ARG A 322 -4.28 12.79 2.07
N THR A 323 -3.59 12.35 1.03
CA THR A 323 -2.39 11.53 1.17
C THR A 323 -1.16 12.41 1.43
N MET A 324 -0.11 11.78 1.94
CA MET A 324 1.21 12.36 2.10
C MET A 324 2.20 11.51 1.31
N LYS A 325 3.03 12.15 0.48
CA LYS A 325 3.92 11.44 -0.43
C LYS A 325 4.95 10.61 0.35
N GLY A 326 4.98 9.32 0.05
CA GLY A 326 5.82 8.33 0.73
C GLY A 326 5.19 7.68 1.95
N SER A 327 4.03 8.15 2.41
CA SER A 327 3.37 7.65 3.62
C SER A 327 2.00 7.03 3.32
N GLN A 328 1.58 6.09 4.15
CA GLN A 328 0.29 5.43 4.11
C GLN A 328 -0.52 5.76 5.37
N TRP A 329 -1.84 5.80 5.23
CA TRP A 329 -2.75 5.92 6.38
C TRP A 329 -2.73 4.60 7.16
N VAL A 330 -2.48 4.70 8.47
CA VAL A 330 -2.37 3.54 9.35
C VAL A 330 -3.35 3.60 10.51
N TRP A 331 -3.82 2.43 10.93
CA TRP A 331 -4.62 2.21 12.13
C TRP A 331 -4.30 0.83 12.75
N ALA A 332 -4.92 0.46 13.86
CA ALA A 332 -4.75 -0.86 14.47
C ALA A 332 -5.27 -2.02 13.58
N ARG A 333 -6.18 -1.71 12.65
CA ARG A 333 -6.85 -2.65 11.74
C ARG A 333 -7.25 -1.94 10.45
N GLU A 334 -7.55 -2.69 9.39
CA GLU A 334 -7.92 -2.12 8.09
C GLU A 334 -9.20 -1.28 8.16
N SER A 335 -10.21 -1.75 8.87
CA SER A 335 -11.50 -1.07 9.08
C SER A 335 -11.93 -1.16 10.55
N LEU A 336 -12.53 -0.11 11.07
CA LEU A 336 -13.07 -0.08 12.44
C LEU A 336 -14.16 -1.13 12.63
N THR A 337 -14.39 -1.59 13.86
CA THR A 337 -15.60 -2.35 14.19
C THR A 337 -16.77 -1.41 14.46
N LEU A 338 -18.01 -1.86 14.28
CA LEU A 338 -19.20 -1.05 14.57
C LEU A 338 -19.21 -0.52 16.02
N GLU A 339 -18.70 -1.31 16.96
CA GLU A 339 -18.58 -0.90 18.36
C GLU A 339 -17.59 0.26 18.51
N GLU A 340 -16.39 0.14 17.94
CA GLU A 340 -15.36 1.20 17.93
C GLU A 340 -15.86 2.49 17.26
N VAL A 341 -16.67 2.37 16.20
CA VAL A 341 -17.28 3.54 15.55
C VAL A 341 -18.29 4.21 16.51
N LYS A 342 -19.10 3.42 17.22
CA LYS A 342 -20.14 3.96 18.10
C LYS A 342 -19.60 4.59 19.36
N THR A 343 -18.59 3.97 19.97
CA THR A 343 -18.03 4.39 21.27
C THR A 343 -16.81 5.30 21.13
N GLY A 344 -16.22 5.35 19.94
CA GLY A 344 -14.93 5.98 19.73
C GLY A 344 -13.82 5.14 20.34
N GLY A 345 -12.61 5.70 20.40
CA GLY A 345 -11.49 5.00 21.01
C GLY A 345 -10.21 5.80 21.01
N GLN A 346 -9.23 5.30 21.76
CA GLN A 346 -7.87 5.83 21.75
C GLN A 346 -6.92 4.71 21.36
N GLN A 347 -6.01 5.01 20.44
CA GLN A 347 -5.01 4.08 19.95
C GLN A 347 -3.63 4.73 20.01
N LYS A 348 -2.64 3.96 20.47
CA LYS A 348 -1.25 4.41 20.50
C LYS A 348 -0.49 3.83 19.33
N PHE A 349 0.33 4.67 18.70
CA PHE A 349 1.29 4.29 17.67
C PHE A 349 2.68 4.78 18.06
N ARG A 350 3.72 4.07 17.63
CA ARG A 350 5.10 4.55 17.79
C ARG A 350 5.96 4.28 16.57
N VAL A 351 7.01 5.07 16.46
CA VAL A 351 8.15 4.81 15.59
C VAL A 351 9.44 5.07 16.36
N LYS A 352 10.39 4.17 16.20
CA LYS A 352 11.72 4.29 16.81
C LYS A 352 12.73 4.62 15.73
N PHE A 353 13.67 5.49 16.08
CA PHE A 353 14.75 5.85 15.18
C PHE A 353 16.02 6.15 15.96
N HIS A 354 17.15 5.87 15.32
CA HIS A 354 18.46 6.14 15.89
C HIS A 354 19.04 7.42 15.28
N PHE A 355 19.51 8.33 16.13
CA PHE A 355 20.27 9.51 15.74
C PHE A 355 21.74 9.32 16.15
N PRO A 356 22.64 9.00 15.19
CA PRO A 356 24.06 8.81 15.50
C PRO A 356 24.73 10.18 15.65
N CYS A 357 25.30 10.46 16.82
CA CYS A 357 26.01 11.71 17.07
C CYS A 357 27.22 11.48 17.97
N GLU A 358 28.38 11.94 17.49
CA GLU A 358 29.56 12.14 18.34
C GLU A 358 29.49 13.50 19.07
N LYS A 359 28.73 14.47 18.54
CA LYS A 359 28.40 15.77 19.16
C LYS A 359 26.98 16.24 18.81
N SER A 360 26.28 16.89 19.74
CA SER A 360 24.89 17.35 19.61
C SER A 360 24.64 18.43 18.54
N GLU A 361 25.69 19.04 17.99
CA GLU A 361 25.61 20.11 16.98
C GLU A 361 25.44 19.59 15.54
N GLY A 362 25.42 18.27 15.34
CA GLY A 362 25.28 17.66 14.01
C GLY A 362 23.88 17.73 13.41
N LEU A 363 22.82 17.92 14.20
CA LEU A 363 21.44 17.89 13.71
C LEU A 363 21.08 19.20 12.97
N LEU A 364 20.98 19.13 11.65
CA LEU A 364 20.59 20.26 10.80
C LEU A 364 19.07 20.42 10.75
N ARG A 365 18.34 19.30 10.75
CA ARG A 365 16.90 19.27 10.52
C ARG A 365 16.22 18.11 11.23
N ALA A 366 15.05 18.38 11.80
CA ALA A 366 14.12 17.36 12.28
C ALA A 366 12.69 17.87 12.10
N GLU A 367 12.00 17.43 11.06
CA GLU A 367 10.66 17.90 10.70
C GLU A 367 9.67 16.75 10.64
N LEU A 368 8.56 16.90 11.37
CA LEU A 368 7.44 15.97 11.34
C LEU A 368 6.26 16.63 10.61
N LEU A 369 5.84 15.99 9.53
CA LEU A 369 4.57 16.24 8.88
C LEU A 369 3.53 15.25 9.41
N LEU A 370 2.33 15.73 9.76
CA LEU A 370 1.31 14.90 10.40
C LEU A 370 -0.10 15.24 9.89
N ARG A 371 -0.93 14.21 9.76
CA ARG A 371 -2.40 14.33 9.72
C ARG A 371 -3.02 13.19 10.52
N ALA A 372 -4.20 13.45 11.04
CA ALA A 372 -4.95 12.50 11.82
C ALA A 372 -6.46 12.66 11.58
N ASP A 373 -7.18 11.56 11.74
CA ASP A 373 -8.63 11.52 11.90
C ASP A 373 -8.94 10.71 13.18
N ASN A 374 -9.36 11.30 14.30
CA ASN A 374 -9.77 12.71 14.48
C ASN A 374 -8.66 13.59 15.09
N GLU A 375 -8.15 13.25 16.29
CA GLU A 375 -7.17 14.06 17.01
C GLU A 375 -5.98 13.24 17.48
N CYS A 376 -4.76 13.73 17.27
CA CYS A 376 -3.52 13.08 17.63
C CYS A 376 -2.71 13.95 18.58
N ARG A 377 -2.27 13.36 19.69
CA ARG A 377 -1.23 13.94 20.55
C ARG A 377 0.12 13.31 20.22
N VAL A 378 1.16 14.12 20.18
CA VAL A 378 2.51 13.66 19.84
C VAL A 378 3.42 13.81 21.06
N ARG A 379 4.18 12.76 21.35
CA ARG A 379 5.23 12.75 22.36
C ARG A 379 6.51 12.25 21.70
N ILE A 380 7.61 12.95 21.91
CA ILE A 380 8.94 12.53 21.48
C ILE A 380 9.79 12.33 22.72
N ASN A 381 10.31 11.12 22.88
CA ASN A 381 11.00 10.69 24.09
C ASN A 381 10.10 10.94 25.33
N ALA A 382 10.61 11.63 26.34
CA ALA A 382 9.85 12.00 27.53
C ALA A 382 9.03 13.30 27.39
N THR A 383 9.10 13.99 26.24
CA THR A 383 8.49 15.32 26.06
C THR A 383 7.21 15.24 25.23
N GLN A 384 6.08 15.64 25.83
CA GLN A 384 4.84 15.82 25.11
C GLN A 384 4.86 17.17 24.37
N LEU A 385 4.52 17.14 23.09
CA LEU A 385 4.42 18.36 22.28
C LEU A 385 3.10 19.07 22.56
N ASN A 386 3.13 20.40 22.49
CA ASN A 386 1.93 21.20 22.69
C ASN A 386 1.04 21.15 21.44
N GLY A 387 -0.24 20.83 21.66
CA GLY A 387 -1.28 20.85 20.64
C GLY A 387 -1.88 19.47 20.35
N ASP A 388 -3.16 19.48 19.99
CA ASP A 388 -3.86 18.34 19.40
C ASP A 388 -3.85 18.52 17.87
N PHE A 389 -3.34 17.52 17.15
CA PHE A 389 -3.14 17.56 15.71
C PHE A 389 -4.23 16.75 14.99
N ALA A 390 -4.89 17.35 13.99
CA ALA A 390 -6.01 16.73 13.27
C ALA A 390 -5.83 16.89 11.75
N GLY A 391 -6.94 17.02 11.01
CA GLY A 391 -6.91 17.60 9.68
C GLY A 391 -6.60 16.62 8.54
N ALA A 392 -7.21 15.44 8.57
CA ALA A 392 -7.13 14.49 7.46
C ALA A 392 -7.52 15.08 6.09
N GLN A 393 -8.44 16.05 6.08
CA GLN A 393 -8.97 16.73 4.90
C GLN A 393 -8.24 18.03 4.53
N PHE A 394 -7.45 18.61 5.44
CA PHE A 394 -6.84 19.91 5.26
C PHE A 394 -5.86 19.93 4.07
N LYS A 395 -5.76 21.05 3.36
CA LYS A 395 -4.88 21.17 2.19
C LYS A 395 -3.42 20.87 2.54
N GLU A 396 -2.94 21.46 3.64
CA GLU A 396 -1.58 21.30 4.14
C GLU A 396 -1.57 20.36 5.37
N PRO A 397 -0.56 19.50 5.55
CA PRO A 397 -0.38 18.74 6.79
C PRO A 397 0.13 19.68 7.90
N TYR A 398 -0.04 19.25 9.16
CA TYR A 398 0.63 19.92 10.27
C TYR A 398 2.14 19.77 10.13
N PHE A 399 2.86 20.85 10.39
CA PHE A 399 4.32 20.90 10.37
C PHE A 399 4.82 21.12 11.80
N ILE A 400 5.68 20.24 12.27
CA ILE A 400 6.21 20.25 13.63
C ILE A 400 7.74 20.16 13.55
N ASP A 401 8.43 21.16 14.08
CA ASP A 401 9.90 21.17 14.20
C ASP A 401 10.30 20.43 15.48
N LEU A 402 11.02 19.32 15.32
CA LEU A 402 11.46 18.43 16.40
C LEU A 402 12.92 18.62 16.79
N ARG A 403 13.64 19.59 16.21
CA ARG A 403 15.11 19.72 16.42
C ARG A 403 15.51 19.81 17.89
N LYS A 404 14.68 20.47 18.71
CA LYS A 404 14.94 20.65 20.15
C LYS A 404 14.63 19.42 21.00
N HIS A 405 14.01 18.40 20.42
CA HIS A 405 13.50 17.24 21.15
C HIS A 405 14.17 15.91 20.75
N VAL A 406 14.88 15.89 19.62
CA VAL A 406 15.70 14.75 19.22
C VAL A 406 16.95 14.71 20.11
N GLN A 407 17.18 13.58 20.74
CA GLN A 407 18.35 13.33 21.57
C GLN A 407 19.35 12.41 20.86
N CYS A 408 20.57 12.33 21.36
CA CYS A 408 21.55 11.43 20.78
C CYS A 408 21.24 9.96 21.08
N GLY A 409 21.48 9.09 20.10
CA GLY A 409 21.17 7.66 20.18
C GLY A 409 19.71 7.39 19.85
N ASP A 410 19.09 6.50 20.62
CA ASP A 410 17.73 6.04 20.34
C ASP A 410 16.68 7.08 20.73
N ASN A 411 15.74 7.28 19.82
CA ASN A 411 14.59 8.15 19.98
C ASN A 411 13.31 7.37 19.74
N GLU A 412 12.26 7.74 20.47
CA GLU A 412 10.91 7.20 20.29
C GLU A 412 9.93 8.35 20.03
N LEU A 413 9.17 8.25 18.95
CA LEU A 413 8.07 9.15 18.65
C LEU A 413 6.76 8.39 18.82
N LEU A 414 5.96 8.82 19.80
CA LEU A 414 4.68 8.24 20.17
C LEU A 414 3.54 9.15 19.72
N PHE A 415 2.53 8.54 19.12
CA PHE A 415 1.30 9.17 18.68
C PHE A 415 0.13 8.56 19.46
N GLU A 416 -0.60 9.39 20.18
CA GLU A 416 -1.83 9.00 20.86
C GLU A 416 -3.02 9.55 20.05
N LEU A 417 -3.62 8.71 19.22
CA LEU A 417 -4.71 9.07 18.32
C LEU A 417 -6.06 8.75 18.95
N VAL A 418 -6.94 9.73 18.98
CA VAL A 418 -8.31 9.66 19.48
C VAL A 418 -9.25 9.67 18.28
N ASN A 419 -10.09 8.63 18.21
CA ASN A 419 -11.20 8.54 17.30
C ASN A 419 -12.50 8.91 18.03
N PHE A 420 -13.27 9.86 17.50
CA PHE A 420 -14.50 10.31 18.13
C PHE A 420 -15.65 9.34 17.87
N ALA A 421 -16.48 9.16 18.91
CA ALA A 421 -17.68 8.35 18.88
C ALA A 421 -18.69 8.89 17.87
N LYS A 422 -19.28 7.99 17.08
CA LYS A 422 -20.48 8.23 16.25
C LYS A 422 -21.61 7.30 16.73
N PRO A 423 -22.34 7.64 17.80
CA PRO A 423 -23.34 6.76 18.39
C PRO A 423 -24.46 6.31 17.43
N GLY A 424 -24.74 7.13 16.41
CA GLY A 424 -25.73 6.86 15.37
C GLY A 424 -25.26 5.96 14.23
N ALA A 425 -24.00 5.49 14.23
CA ALA A 425 -23.48 4.61 13.19
C ALA A 425 -24.27 3.30 13.12
N GLN A 426 -24.55 2.84 11.90
CA GLN A 426 -25.25 1.59 11.62
C GLN A 426 -24.30 0.54 11.03
N SER A 427 -23.17 0.99 10.49
CA SER A 427 -22.17 0.16 9.84
C SER A 427 -20.75 0.57 10.25
N PRO A 428 -19.78 -0.38 10.28
CA PRO A 428 -18.35 -0.08 10.39
C PRO A 428 -17.85 1.02 9.44
N GLU A 429 -18.44 1.09 8.25
CA GLU A 429 -18.07 2.00 7.18
C GLU A 429 -18.46 3.46 7.45
N ASP A 430 -19.34 3.70 8.42
CA ASP A 430 -19.76 5.04 8.83
C ASP A 430 -18.65 5.79 9.61
N GLY A 431 -17.62 5.07 10.05
CA GLY A 431 -16.47 5.59 10.76
C GLY A 431 -15.16 5.30 10.05
N VAL A 432 -14.24 6.26 10.12
CA VAL A 432 -12.85 6.11 9.68
C VAL A 432 -11.96 6.69 10.77
N ALA A 433 -10.81 6.07 10.99
CA ALA A 433 -9.78 6.56 11.90
C ALA A 433 -8.41 6.21 11.33
N GLY A 434 -7.48 7.15 11.45
CA GLY A 434 -6.18 6.94 10.84
C GLY A 434 -5.16 8.00 11.19
N LEU A 435 -3.90 7.59 11.10
CA LEU A 435 -2.72 8.41 11.24
C LEU A 435 -1.93 8.39 9.95
N ILE A 436 -1.44 9.53 9.49
CA ILE A 436 -0.42 9.59 8.45
C ILE A 436 0.66 10.59 8.85
N TYR A 437 1.92 10.16 8.81
CA TYR A 437 3.03 11.02 9.19
C TYR A 437 4.26 10.81 8.31
N ARG A 438 5.15 11.80 8.34
CA ARG A 438 6.49 11.71 7.78
C ARG A 438 7.46 12.51 8.63
N LEU A 439 8.46 11.84 9.17
CA LEU A 439 9.58 12.44 9.88
C LEU A 439 10.78 12.53 8.93
N HIS A 440 11.39 13.71 8.86
CA HIS A 440 12.60 13.97 8.08
C HIS A 440 13.70 14.46 9.01
N LEU A 441 14.80 13.70 9.09
CA LEU A 441 16.01 14.05 9.83
C LEU A 441 17.15 14.32 8.85
N GLU A 442 17.89 15.40 9.09
CA GLU A 442 19.12 15.73 8.36
C GLU A 442 20.20 16.08 9.38
N TYR A 443 21.35 15.43 9.29
CA TYR A 443 22.41 15.58 10.29
C TYR A 443 23.80 15.31 9.72
N ARG A 444 24.84 15.90 10.31
CA ARG A 444 26.24 15.63 10.00
C ARG A 444 26.81 14.68 11.06
N THR A 445 27.54 13.67 10.61
CA THR A 445 28.33 12.78 11.48
C THR A 445 29.77 13.22 11.49
#